data_AF-A0A8K0GIR9-F1
#
_entry.id   AF-A0A8K0GIR9-F1
#
_cell.length_a   1.000
_cell.length_b   1.000
_cell.length_c   1.000
_cell.angle_alpha   90.00
_cell.angle_beta   90.00
_cell.angle_gamma   90.00
#
_symmetry.space_group_name_H-M   'P 1'
#
loop_
_entity.id
_entity.type
_entity.pdbx_description
1 polymer ?
#
loop_
_entity_poly.entity_id
_entity_poly.type
_entity_poly.pdbx_seq_one_letter_code
_entity_poly.pdbx_strand_id
1 'polypeptide(L)'
;MLVVTEDCSMVDENQGQRGLAGIILLNKIAGAMAESGCSLEEIYSFCEKVHENLTSTLLLLNSFTSPTLNTCTCNRGMEIGAGLPSVFDSREAEKVSAVDACRRLFGEISECFLLNASSPVVVLVNNLGNTLKMEELIFVKEFIGCLRELQIPIARVYHGHFFTVFDTRGLSVTILRVVDQKILQYLDAPCEAVSWGTPITSGIPVGFQERIPSSIIDRKCLMPPGVRLGEAEANIILLAVQFACDALISCEKQLNTIDSESGSGNTGTKMKDGAQSILLETKKKTLTFHYPKVFFESLSIIAEKRICGTLGLLYSILFEAAANCFRKLPESHFVTVYTWFKCLSESCDVLKSCGKVDFGYGTMYDPLYACCATMADALENGYNDLEAFGSGVSAAEEASQKTRHPSKKYPDSGAHVVTIWIRAVYEGIKMRCGND
;
A
#
# COMPACT_ATOMS: atom_id res chain seq x y z
N MET A 1 -42.16 26.91 14.49
CA MET A 1 -41.49 25.61 14.79
C MET A 1 -41.55 24.79 13.54
N LEU A 2 -40.41 24.35 13.01
CA LEU A 2 -40.35 23.46 11.85
C LEU A 2 -40.01 22.05 12.35
N VAL A 3 -40.87 21.08 12.08
CA VAL A 3 -40.59 19.66 12.38
C VAL A 3 -39.84 19.10 11.18
N VAL A 4 -38.71 18.43 11.41
CA VAL A 4 -37.89 17.86 10.33
C VAL A 4 -38.13 16.35 10.30
N THR A 5 -38.76 15.91 9.22
CA THR A 5 -39.11 14.50 8.98
C THR A 5 -38.64 14.04 7.61
N GLU A 6 -37.32 13.91 7.41
CA GLU A 6 -36.73 13.62 6.10
C GLU A 6 -36.39 12.14 5.85
N ASP A 7 -36.56 11.27 6.84
CA ASP A 7 -36.31 9.83 6.71
C ASP A 7 -37.32 9.16 5.76
N CYS A 8 -36.85 8.69 4.61
CA CYS A 8 -37.68 8.06 3.60
C CYS A 8 -37.86 6.55 3.78
N SER A 9 -37.21 5.93 4.76
CA SER A 9 -37.26 4.47 4.94
C SER A 9 -38.50 3.96 5.70
N MET A 10 -39.23 4.85 6.36
CA MET A 10 -40.41 4.53 7.18
C MET A 10 -41.69 4.46 6.33
N VAL A 11 -42.47 3.39 6.52
CA VAL A 11 -43.70 3.10 5.77
C VAL A 11 -44.93 3.01 6.70
N ASP A 12 -44.79 3.19 8.02
CA ASP A 12 -45.94 3.12 8.95
C ASP A 12 -46.71 4.46 8.97
N GLU A 13 -47.89 4.46 8.35
CA GLU A 13 -48.80 5.62 8.25
C GLU A 13 -49.23 6.17 9.62
N ASN A 14 -49.10 5.40 10.71
CA ASN A 14 -49.56 5.81 12.05
C ASN A 14 -48.53 6.61 12.85
N GLN A 15 -47.23 6.52 12.53
CA GLN A 15 -46.15 7.12 13.35
C GLN A 15 -45.50 8.35 12.70
N GLY A 16 -45.71 8.56 11.40
CA GLY A 16 -45.09 9.65 10.66
C GLY A 16 -43.60 9.40 10.33
N GLN A 17 -43.04 10.24 9.46
CA GLN A 17 -41.63 10.15 9.06
C GLN A 17 -40.70 10.65 10.18
N ARG A 18 -39.51 10.05 10.27
CA ARG A 18 -38.50 10.40 11.29
C ARG A 18 -37.56 11.49 10.79
N GLY A 19 -36.87 12.15 11.72
CA GLY A 19 -35.74 13.04 11.43
C GLY A 19 -34.39 12.30 11.57
N LEU A 20 -33.45 12.55 10.66
CA LEU A 20 -32.08 12.00 10.67
C LEU A 20 -31.05 13.16 10.62
N ALA A 21 -29.93 12.95 9.91
CA ALA A 21 -28.83 13.90 9.82
C ALA A 21 -29.15 15.14 8.95
N GLY A 22 -30.28 15.18 8.25
CA GLY A 22 -30.67 16.30 7.40
C GLY A 22 -30.95 17.58 8.16
N ILE A 23 -31.34 17.48 9.44
CA ILE A 23 -31.48 18.63 10.35
C ILE A 23 -30.18 19.45 10.45
N ILE A 24 -29.01 18.83 10.28
CA ILE A 24 -27.72 19.52 10.35
C ILE A 24 -27.57 20.52 9.19
N LEU A 25 -28.06 20.17 7.98
CA LEU A 25 -28.07 21.10 6.84
C LEU A 25 -29.04 22.27 7.09
N LEU A 26 -30.22 21.99 7.65
CA LEU A 26 -31.20 23.02 8.01
C LEU A 26 -30.67 23.97 9.09
N ASN A 27 -30.03 23.45 10.13
CA ASN A 27 -29.40 24.26 11.18
C ASN A 27 -28.32 25.18 10.61
N LYS A 28 -27.49 24.68 9.69
CA LYS A 28 -26.48 25.50 9.03
C LYS A 28 -27.11 26.64 8.24
N ILE A 29 -28.15 26.34 7.46
CA ILE A 29 -28.84 27.33 6.62
C ILE A 29 -29.54 28.37 7.48
N ALA A 30 -30.33 27.93 8.47
CA ALA A 30 -31.04 28.82 9.39
C ALA A 30 -30.08 29.71 10.18
N GLY A 31 -28.98 29.16 10.69
CA GLY A 31 -27.95 29.92 11.40
C GLY A 31 -27.30 30.98 10.51
N ALA A 32 -26.95 30.64 9.27
CA ALA A 32 -26.39 31.61 8.33
C ALA A 32 -27.39 32.72 7.94
N MET A 33 -28.67 32.40 7.80
CA MET A 33 -29.73 33.39 7.56
C MET A 33 -29.94 34.32 8.76
N ALA A 34 -29.93 33.77 9.97
CA ALA A 34 -30.04 34.54 11.21
C ALA A 34 -28.87 35.51 11.37
N GLU A 35 -27.64 35.04 11.13
CA GLU A 35 -26.43 35.88 11.13
C GLU A 35 -26.49 36.99 10.06
N SER A 36 -27.15 36.70 8.92
CA SER A 36 -27.37 37.68 7.85
C SER A 36 -28.50 38.69 8.14
N GLY A 37 -29.15 38.61 9.31
CA GLY A 37 -30.21 39.52 9.73
C GLY A 37 -31.58 39.26 9.11
N CYS A 38 -31.84 38.07 8.56
CA CYS A 38 -33.17 37.70 8.06
C CYS A 38 -34.20 37.63 9.20
N SER A 39 -35.45 37.96 8.89
CA SER A 39 -36.57 37.82 9.81
C SER A 39 -36.92 36.35 10.09
N LEU A 40 -37.62 36.10 11.19
CA LEU A 40 -38.05 34.75 11.57
C LEU A 40 -38.96 34.12 10.50
N GLU A 41 -39.84 34.92 9.91
CA GLU A 41 -40.74 34.51 8.83
C GLU A 41 -39.96 34.09 7.58
N GLU A 42 -38.95 34.86 7.19
CA GLU A 42 -38.07 34.53 6.05
C GLU A 42 -37.28 33.25 6.30
N ILE A 43 -36.72 33.09 7.50
CA ILE A 43 -35.99 31.87 7.89
C ILE A 43 -36.91 30.66 7.84
N TYR A 44 -38.10 30.77 8.45
CA TYR A 44 -39.08 29.68 8.47
C TYR A 44 -39.49 29.26 7.06
N SER A 45 -39.92 30.19 6.21
CA SER A 45 -40.35 29.89 4.84
C SER A 45 -39.22 29.31 3.98
N PHE A 46 -37.98 29.78 4.17
CA PHE A 46 -36.84 29.24 3.42
C PHE A 46 -36.48 27.82 3.89
N CYS A 47 -36.43 27.59 5.21
CA CYS A 47 -36.16 26.26 5.76
C CYS A 47 -37.26 25.24 5.43
N GLU A 48 -38.53 25.66 5.39
CA GLU A 48 -39.65 24.82 4.94
C GLU A 48 -39.45 24.36 3.48
N LYS A 49 -39.12 25.28 2.58
CA LYS A 49 -38.77 24.96 1.18
C LYS A 49 -37.56 24.03 1.05
N VAL A 50 -36.54 24.21 1.89
CA VAL A 50 -35.37 23.33 1.94
C VAL A 50 -35.77 21.94 2.43
N HIS A 51 -36.62 21.86 3.46
CA HIS A 51 -37.09 20.60 4.03
C HIS A 51 -37.89 19.78 3.00
N GLU A 52 -38.75 20.40 2.20
CA GLU A 52 -39.47 19.73 1.09
C GLU A 52 -38.54 19.11 0.02
N ASN A 53 -37.28 19.56 -0.03
CA ASN A 53 -36.28 19.12 -1.01
C ASN A 53 -35.14 18.31 -0.37
N LEU A 54 -35.36 17.83 0.86
CA LEU A 54 -34.42 17.08 1.67
C LEU A 54 -34.94 15.67 1.89
N THR A 55 -34.09 14.68 1.67
CA THR A 55 -34.40 13.29 1.98
C THR A 55 -33.18 12.61 2.62
N SER A 56 -33.42 11.68 3.52
CA SER A 56 -32.38 10.85 4.10
C SER A 56 -32.83 9.39 4.20
N THR A 57 -31.86 8.50 4.23
CA THR A 57 -32.03 7.11 4.65
C THR A 57 -30.76 6.68 5.37
N LEU A 58 -30.79 5.52 6.04
CA LEU A 58 -29.62 5.00 6.73
C LEU A 58 -29.47 3.49 6.59
N LEU A 59 -28.25 3.08 6.86
CA LEU A 59 -27.77 1.71 6.88
C LEU A 59 -27.15 1.43 8.25
N LEU A 60 -27.59 0.37 8.92
CA LEU A 60 -26.97 -0.16 10.14
C LEU A 60 -26.25 -1.47 9.83
N LEU A 61 -25.01 -1.62 10.30
CA LEU A 61 -24.23 -2.86 10.24
C LEU A 61 -24.32 -3.65 11.56
N ASN A 62 -24.62 -2.98 12.67
CA ASN A 62 -24.91 -3.58 13.96
C ASN A 62 -25.82 -2.66 14.80
N SER A 63 -26.52 -3.24 15.77
CA SER A 63 -27.21 -2.48 16.82
C SER A 63 -26.22 -1.91 17.84
N PHE A 64 -26.65 -0.87 18.56
CA PHE A 64 -25.88 -0.18 19.59
C PHE A 64 -25.90 -0.90 20.95
N THR A 65 -24.94 -0.55 21.81
CA THR A 65 -24.93 -0.96 23.22
C THR A 65 -25.51 0.18 24.08
N SER A 66 -26.67 -0.03 24.71
CA SER A 66 -27.21 0.97 25.64
C SER A 66 -26.39 1.01 26.95
N PRO A 67 -25.99 2.19 27.45
CA PRO A 67 -25.30 2.28 28.75
C PRO A 67 -26.17 1.86 29.95
N THR A 68 -27.50 1.86 29.80
CA THR A 68 -28.46 1.60 30.89
C THR A 68 -29.08 0.21 30.85
N LEU A 69 -29.09 -0.44 29.68
CA LEU A 69 -29.49 -1.83 29.51
C LEU A 69 -28.23 -2.62 29.15
N ASN A 70 -27.71 -3.43 30.07
CA ASN A 70 -26.63 -4.42 29.84
C ASN A 70 -27.03 -5.55 28.86
N THR A 71 -27.95 -5.29 27.93
CA THR A 71 -28.42 -6.21 26.91
C THR A 71 -28.06 -5.64 25.54
N CYS A 72 -27.02 -6.20 24.95
CA CYS A 72 -26.73 -6.03 23.53
C CYS A 72 -27.89 -6.59 22.69
N THR A 73 -28.55 -5.75 21.88
CA THR A 73 -29.46 -6.22 20.82
C THR A 73 -28.65 -6.64 19.58
N CYS A 74 -27.67 -7.52 19.76
CA CYS A 74 -26.80 -7.97 18.66
C CYS A 74 -27.55 -8.90 17.70
N ASN A 75 -28.25 -8.34 16.70
CA ASN A 75 -28.58 -9.10 15.50
C ASN A 75 -27.34 -9.15 14.60
N ARG A 76 -27.00 -10.35 14.10
CA ARG A 76 -25.81 -10.59 13.25
C ARG A 76 -26.07 -10.27 11.77
N GLY A 77 -26.91 -9.28 11.49
CA GLY A 77 -27.35 -8.88 10.14
C GLY A 77 -27.06 -7.40 9.86
N MET A 78 -27.19 -7.01 8.60
CA MET A 78 -27.17 -5.61 8.17
C MET A 78 -28.63 -5.15 8.04
N GLU A 79 -28.95 -3.91 8.39
CA GLU A 79 -30.31 -3.37 8.31
C GLU A 79 -30.30 -2.13 7.41
N ILE A 80 -31.05 -2.18 6.31
CA ILE A 80 -31.23 -1.06 5.39
C ILE A 80 -32.57 -0.40 5.72
N GLY A 81 -32.59 0.92 5.84
CA GLY A 81 -33.81 1.67 6.15
C GLY A 81 -34.27 1.57 7.61
N ALA A 82 -33.42 1.09 8.52
CA ALA A 82 -33.72 1.12 9.94
C ALA A 82 -33.86 2.59 10.42
N GLY A 83 -34.69 2.85 11.42
CA GLY A 83 -34.68 4.17 12.05
C GLY A 83 -33.40 4.43 12.83
N LEU A 84 -33.27 5.65 13.37
CA LEU A 84 -32.48 5.83 14.58
C LEU A 84 -32.89 4.72 15.56
N PRO A 85 -31.94 3.98 16.16
CA PRO A 85 -32.24 2.84 17.02
C PRO A 85 -33.11 3.17 18.25
N SER A 86 -34.40 3.36 18.05
CA SER A 86 -35.47 3.11 19.00
C SER A 86 -36.15 1.85 18.50
N VAL A 87 -35.87 0.76 19.21
CA VAL A 87 -36.51 -0.57 19.19
C VAL A 87 -37.73 -0.69 18.24
N PHE A 88 -37.66 -1.64 17.30
CA PHE A 88 -38.74 -2.14 16.41
C PHE A 88 -38.98 -1.37 15.11
N ASP A 89 -38.22 -1.68 14.07
CA ASP A 89 -38.70 -2.31 12.82
C ASP A 89 -37.57 -2.28 11.80
N SER A 90 -36.85 -3.39 11.69
CA SER A 90 -35.76 -3.56 10.74
C SER A 90 -35.95 -4.86 9.96
N ARG A 91 -35.75 -4.81 8.65
CA ARG A 91 -35.66 -6.01 7.81
C ARG A 91 -34.22 -6.51 7.92
N GLU A 92 -34.04 -7.71 8.48
CA GLU A 92 -32.73 -8.38 8.44
C GLU A 92 -32.30 -8.55 6.97
N ALA A 93 -31.18 -7.92 6.60
CA ALA A 93 -30.54 -8.11 5.31
C ALA A 93 -29.32 -9.02 5.42
N GLU A 94 -29.12 -9.82 4.37
CA GLU A 94 -27.91 -10.60 4.17
C GLU A 94 -26.67 -9.70 4.22
N LYS A 95 -25.56 -10.22 4.76
CA LYS A 95 -24.27 -9.53 4.70
C LYS A 95 -23.85 -9.37 3.26
N VAL A 96 -23.79 -8.13 2.79
CA VAL A 96 -23.32 -7.79 1.45
C VAL A 96 -22.09 -6.92 1.51
N SER A 97 -21.41 -6.74 0.38
CA SER A 97 -20.30 -5.79 0.29
C SER A 97 -20.77 -4.37 0.55
N ALA A 98 -19.86 -3.48 0.98
CA ALA A 98 -20.17 -2.06 1.15
C ALA A 98 -20.69 -1.41 -0.14
N VAL A 99 -20.23 -1.90 -1.29
CA VAL A 99 -20.67 -1.46 -2.63
C VAL A 99 -22.14 -1.82 -2.86
N ASP A 100 -22.50 -3.08 -2.61
CA ASP A 100 -23.87 -3.56 -2.79
C ASP A 100 -24.83 -2.90 -1.79
N ALA A 101 -24.39 -2.71 -0.54
CA ALA A 101 -25.15 -1.97 0.47
C ALA A 101 -25.42 -0.52 0.03
N CYS A 102 -24.40 0.16 -0.49
CA CYS A 102 -24.53 1.52 -1.04
C CYS A 102 -25.52 1.56 -2.21
N ARG A 103 -25.43 0.62 -3.15
CA ARG A 103 -26.35 0.56 -4.31
C ARG A 103 -27.79 0.28 -3.89
N ARG A 104 -28.01 -0.60 -2.89
CA ARG A 104 -29.35 -0.85 -2.34
C ARG A 104 -29.93 0.41 -1.69
N LEU A 105 -29.15 1.06 -0.83
CA LEU A 105 -29.57 2.32 -0.18
C LEU A 105 -29.84 3.43 -1.21
N PHE A 106 -29.03 3.49 -2.27
CA PHE A 106 -29.24 4.40 -3.40
C PHE A 106 -30.51 4.06 -4.21
N GLY A 107 -30.86 2.79 -4.34
CA GLY A 107 -32.12 2.37 -4.94
C GLY A 107 -33.31 2.90 -4.15
N GLU A 108 -33.32 2.68 -2.82
CA GLU A 108 -34.39 3.15 -1.93
C GLU A 108 -34.57 4.67 -1.98
N ILE A 109 -33.47 5.44 -1.90
CA ILE A 109 -33.56 6.90 -1.94
C ILE A 109 -34.07 7.39 -3.31
N SER A 110 -33.74 6.69 -4.39
CA SER A 110 -34.17 7.05 -5.75
C SER A 110 -35.65 6.74 -6.00
N GLU A 111 -36.22 5.75 -5.31
CA GLU A 111 -37.66 5.44 -5.36
C GLU A 111 -38.48 6.49 -4.60
N CYS A 112 -37.99 6.95 -3.45
CA CYS A 112 -38.69 7.94 -2.63
C CYS A 112 -38.49 9.39 -3.10
N PHE A 113 -37.35 9.68 -3.72
CA PHE A 113 -36.95 11.03 -4.07
C PHE A 113 -36.45 11.08 -5.51
N LEU A 114 -37.28 11.63 -6.40
CA LEU A 114 -36.95 11.74 -7.83
C LEU A 114 -35.72 12.62 -8.05
N LEU A 115 -34.57 12.00 -8.30
CA LEU A 115 -33.35 12.68 -8.67
C LEU A 115 -33.42 13.04 -10.16
N ASN A 116 -33.34 14.33 -10.49
CA ASN A 116 -33.31 14.80 -11.87
C ASN A 116 -31.88 15.18 -12.27
N ALA A 117 -31.50 14.90 -13.51
CA ALA A 117 -30.19 15.30 -14.03
C ALA A 117 -30.03 16.83 -14.17
N SER A 118 -31.13 17.60 -14.03
CA SER A 118 -31.15 19.04 -14.21
C SER A 118 -30.85 19.85 -12.94
N SER A 119 -31.00 19.27 -11.74
CA SER A 119 -30.80 20.01 -10.48
C SER A 119 -29.59 19.45 -9.73
N PRO A 120 -28.63 20.30 -9.32
CA PRO A 120 -27.52 19.82 -8.52
C PRO A 120 -27.96 19.41 -7.13
N VAL A 121 -27.22 18.49 -6.53
CA VAL A 121 -27.49 17.98 -5.18
C VAL A 121 -26.34 18.25 -4.22
N VAL A 122 -26.69 18.44 -2.95
CA VAL A 122 -25.77 18.38 -1.81
C VAL A 122 -25.93 17.01 -1.15
N VAL A 123 -24.82 16.33 -0.92
CA VAL A 123 -24.80 15.01 -0.26
C VAL A 123 -24.15 15.16 1.11
N LEU A 124 -24.77 14.58 2.14
CA LEU A 124 -24.19 14.43 3.47
C LEU A 124 -24.17 12.95 3.84
N VAL A 125 -22.98 12.37 3.93
CA VAL A 125 -22.77 10.99 4.41
C VAL A 125 -22.34 11.04 5.88
N ASN A 126 -23.29 10.81 6.77
CA ASN A 126 -23.08 10.88 8.20
C ASN A 126 -22.72 9.51 8.78
N ASN A 127 -21.61 9.44 9.51
CA ASN A 127 -21.17 8.27 10.23
C ASN A 127 -21.85 8.22 11.60
N LEU A 128 -22.63 7.16 11.82
CA LEU A 128 -23.46 7.02 13.02
C LEU A 128 -22.65 6.73 14.29
N GLY A 129 -21.36 6.43 14.19
CA GLY A 129 -20.51 6.24 15.37
C GLY A 129 -19.23 5.48 15.06
N ASN A 130 -19.32 4.15 15.02
CA ASN A 130 -18.16 3.26 15.02
C ASN A 130 -17.87 2.62 13.65
N THR A 131 -18.39 3.19 12.56
CA THR A 131 -18.01 2.77 11.20
C THR A 131 -16.58 3.22 10.91
N LEU A 132 -15.72 2.32 10.40
CA LEU A 132 -14.32 2.64 10.15
C LEU A 132 -14.20 3.70 9.06
N LYS A 133 -13.21 4.60 9.18
CA LYS A 133 -13.03 5.69 8.19
C LYS A 133 -12.85 5.17 6.76
N MET A 134 -12.20 4.02 6.59
CA MET A 134 -12.07 3.38 5.27
C MET A 134 -13.42 2.90 4.72
N GLU A 135 -14.29 2.32 5.56
CA GLU A 135 -15.64 1.88 5.16
C GLU A 135 -16.49 3.09 4.76
N GLU A 136 -16.44 4.17 5.54
CA GLU A 136 -17.10 5.45 5.24
C GLU A 136 -16.63 6.02 3.89
N LEU A 137 -15.31 6.08 3.64
CA LEU A 137 -14.76 6.63 2.40
C LEU A 137 -15.05 5.76 1.17
N ILE A 138 -15.07 4.43 1.33
CA ILE A 138 -15.52 3.51 0.27
C ILE A 138 -16.99 3.81 -0.05
N PHE A 139 -17.84 3.91 0.97
CA PHE A 139 -19.24 4.24 0.79
C PHE A 139 -19.45 5.59 0.08
N VAL A 140 -18.75 6.64 0.52
CA VAL A 140 -18.78 7.97 -0.13
C VAL A 140 -18.40 7.87 -1.61
N LYS A 141 -17.31 7.14 -1.93
CA LYS A 141 -16.85 6.93 -3.30
C LYS A 141 -17.93 6.25 -4.15
N GLU A 142 -18.52 5.16 -3.65
CA GLU A 142 -19.53 4.40 -4.38
C GLU A 142 -20.83 5.22 -4.56
N PHE A 143 -21.28 5.95 -3.53
CA PHE A 143 -22.48 6.77 -3.60
C PHE A 143 -22.35 7.90 -4.63
N ILE A 144 -21.19 8.57 -4.64
CA ILE A 144 -20.85 9.55 -5.67
C ILE A 144 -20.79 8.89 -7.06
N GLY A 145 -20.30 7.64 -7.15
CA GLY A 145 -20.32 6.83 -8.37
C GLY A 145 -21.74 6.64 -8.92
N CYS A 146 -22.68 6.21 -8.06
CA CYS A 146 -24.09 6.04 -8.45
C CYS A 146 -24.72 7.34 -8.97
N LEU A 147 -24.50 8.47 -8.29
CA LEU A 147 -24.97 9.78 -8.76
C LEU A 147 -24.41 10.15 -10.14
N ARG A 148 -23.14 9.84 -10.41
CA ARG A 148 -22.50 10.09 -11.72
C ARG A 148 -23.00 9.19 -12.82
N GLU A 149 -23.25 7.92 -12.53
CA GLU A 149 -23.84 6.98 -13.49
C GLU A 149 -25.19 7.51 -14.00
N LEU A 150 -25.96 8.17 -13.12
CA LEU A 150 -27.20 8.85 -13.47
C LEU A 150 -27.03 10.29 -13.97
N GLN A 151 -25.80 10.77 -14.15
CA GLN A 151 -25.48 12.14 -14.59
C GLN A 151 -26.06 13.24 -13.69
N ILE A 152 -26.24 12.96 -12.40
CA ILE A 152 -26.74 13.94 -11.43
C ILE A 152 -25.60 14.86 -11.01
N PRO A 153 -25.72 16.19 -11.19
CA PRO A 153 -24.67 17.12 -10.81
C PRO A 153 -24.55 17.20 -9.27
N ILE A 154 -23.33 17.15 -8.76
CA ILE A 154 -23.06 17.20 -7.30
C ILE A 154 -22.45 18.56 -6.98
N ALA A 155 -23.14 19.37 -6.18
CA ALA A 155 -22.65 20.68 -5.75
C ALA A 155 -21.69 20.56 -4.56
N ARG A 156 -22.06 19.80 -3.52
CA ARG A 156 -21.28 19.63 -2.30
C ARG A 156 -21.36 18.21 -1.78
N VAL A 157 -20.27 17.72 -1.21
CA VAL A 157 -20.23 16.47 -0.44
C VAL A 157 -19.66 16.76 0.94
N TYR A 158 -20.44 16.44 1.95
CA TYR A 158 -20.06 16.43 3.36
C TYR A 158 -19.99 14.98 3.84
N HIS A 159 -19.02 14.66 4.68
CA HIS A 159 -18.95 13.34 5.30
C HIS A 159 -18.24 13.38 6.66
N GLY A 160 -18.65 12.51 7.58
CA GLY A 160 -18.09 12.45 8.93
C GLY A 160 -19.15 12.30 10.01
N HIS A 161 -18.82 12.66 11.25
CA HIS A 161 -19.69 12.49 12.42
C HIS A 161 -20.45 13.78 12.71
N PHE A 162 -21.70 13.86 12.24
CA PHE A 162 -22.57 15.03 12.45
C PHE A 162 -23.71 14.73 13.40
N PHE A 163 -24.32 13.55 13.25
CA PHE A 163 -25.48 13.11 14.01
C PHE A 163 -25.32 11.63 14.35
N THR A 164 -24.61 11.35 15.44
CA THR A 164 -24.20 10.00 15.85
C THR A 164 -25.21 9.33 16.78
N VAL A 165 -25.25 8.00 16.74
CA VAL A 165 -25.95 7.13 17.69
C VAL A 165 -24.90 6.27 18.41
N PHE A 166 -24.43 6.71 19.57
CA PHE A 166 -23.51 5.95 20.43
C PHE A 166 -22.36 5.25 19.67
N ASP A 167 -22.25 3.92 19.82
CA ASP A 167 -21.26 3.04 19.21
C ASP A 167 -21.77 2.33 17.94
N THR A 168 -22.88 2.81 17.36
CA THR A 168 -23.48 2.22 16.17
C THR A 168 -22.51 2.22 15.00
N ARG A 169 -22.27 1.05 14.40
CA ARG A 169 -21.68 0.93 13.08
C ARG A 169 -22.81 1.07 12.07
N GLY A 170 -22.86 2.22 11.43
CA GLY A 170 -23.80 2.51 10.36
C GLY A 170 -23.47 3.85 9.72
N LEU A 171 -24.14 4.11 8.60
CA LEU A 171 -24.02 5.34 7.83
C LEU A 171 -25.42 5.82 7.49
N SER A 172 -25.69 7.10 7.63
CA SER A 172 -26.87 7.73 7.04
C SER A 172 -26.46 8.60 5.86
N VAL A 173 -27.30 8.65 4.84
CA VAL A 173 -27.09 9.52 3.69
C VAL A 173 -28.26 10.48 3.58
N THR A 174 -27.93 11.75 3.43
CA THR A 174 -28.88 12.81 3.16
C THR A 174 -28.58 13.40 1.78
N ILE A 175 -29.63 13.56 0.97
CA ILE A 175 -29.59 14.31 -0.28
C ILE A 175 -30.46 15.56 -0.12
N LEU A 176 -29.90 16.72 -0.46
CA LEU A 176 -30.61 17.98 -0.59
C LEU A 176 -30.55 18.46 -2.04
N ARG A 177 -31.71 18.62 -2.69
CA ARG A 177 -31.78 19.22 -4.02
C ARG A 177 -31.56 20.73 -3.92
N VAL A 178 -30.67 21.27 -4.75
CA VAL A 178 -30.39 22.71 -4.80
C VAL A 178 -31.43 23.39 -5.68
N VAL A 179 -32.59 23.70 -5.09
CA VAL A 179 -33.69 24.43 -5.75
C VAL A 179 -33.49 25.95 -5.75
N ASP A 180 -32.50 26.45 -5.01
CA ASP A 180 -32.14 27.86 -4.91
C ASP A 180 -30.63 27.97 -4.65
N GLN A 181 -29.93 28.84 -5.38
CA GLN A 181 -28.49 29.07 -5.20
C GLN A 181 -28.15 29.62 -3.81
N LYS A 182 -29.09 30.29 -3.14
CA LYS A 182 -28.93 30.73 -1.75
C LYS A 182 -28.63 29.57 -0.79
N ILE A 183 -29.10 28.35 -1.09
CA ILE A 183 -28.78 27.15 -0.30
C ILE A 183 -27.26 26.98 -0.22
N LEU A 184 -26.56 27.03 -1.35
CA LEU A 184 -25.12 26.88 -1.38
C LEU A 184 -24.41 28.04 -0.67
N GLN A 185 -24.90 29.27 -0.84
CA GLN A 185 -24.35 30.45 -0.16
C GLN A 185 -24.44 30.31 1.37
N TYR A 186 -25.59 29.87 1.90
CA TYR A 186 -25.76 29.68 3.34
C TYR A 186 -24.99 28.47 3.89
N LEU A 187 -24.84 27.40 3.09
CA LEU A 187 -23.99 26.27 3.47
C LEU A 187 -22.50 26.65 3.51
N ASP A 188 -22.05 27.48 2.57
CA ASP A 188 -20.66 27.95 2.48
C ASP A 188 -20.35 29.13 3.43
N ALA A 189 -21.36 29.74 4.05
CA ALA A 189 -21.16 30.85 4.98
C ALA A 189 -20.30 30.40 6.19
N PRO A 190 -19.45 31.29 6.77
CA PRO A 190 -18.65 30.97 7.94
C PRO A 190 -19.47 30.40 9.09
N CYS A 191 -18.90 29.46 9.84
CA CYS A 191 -19.53 28.85 11.00
C CYS A 191 -18.46 28.42 12.00
N GLU A 192 -18.66 28.77 13.27
CA GLU A 192 -17.74 28.42 14.36
C GLU A 192 -18.13 27.10 15.06
N ALA A 193 -19.19 26.43 14.60
CA ALA A 193 -19.61 25.16 15.16
C ALA A 193 -18.53 24.10 14.93
N VAL A 194 -18.05 23.49 16.03
CA VAL A 194 -16.90 22.56 16.07
C VAL A 194 -16.99 21.44 15.04
N SER A 195 -18.20 20.94 14.78
CA SER A 195 -18.43 19.79 13.89
C SER A 195 -18.85 20.17 12.47
N TRP A 196 -18.93 21.46 12.12
CA TRP A 196 -19.23 21.89 10.75
C TRP A 196 -17.93 21.99 9.92
N GLY A 197 -17.66 20.95 9.12
CA GLY A 197 -16.48 20.87 8.26
C GLY A 197 -16.64 21.53 6.89
N THR A 198 -15.51 21.84 6.25
CA THR A 198 -15.47 22.29 4.85
C THR A 198 -15.83 21.12 3.90
N PRO A 199 -16.69 21.32 2.88
CA PRO A 199 -17.05 20.26 1.94
C PRO A 199 -15.86 19.83 1.06
N ILE A 200 -15.83 18.55 0.66
CA ILE A 200 -14.74 18.01 -0.20
C ILE A 200 -14.70 18.71 -1.58
N THR A 201 -15.85 19.13 -2.10
CA THR A 201 -16.00 19.59 -3.49
C THR A 201 -16.15 21.10 -3.65
N SER A 202 -15.62 21.93 -2.74
CA SER A 202 -15.59 23.38 -2.99
C SER A 202 -14.64 23.69 -4.16
N GLY A 203 -15.17 23.73 -5.39
CA GLY A 203 -14.46 24.20 -6.58
C GLY A 203 -13.53 23.20 -7.29
N ILE A 204 -13.49 21.92 -6.89
CA ILE A 204 -12.71 20.88 -7.59
C ILE A 204 -13.69 20.00 -8.41
N PRO A 205 -13.63 20.00 -9.75
CA PRO A 205 -14.32 19.00 -10.55
C PRO A 205 -13.79 17.64 -10.14
N VAL A 206 -14.68 16.72 -9.76
CA VAL A 206 -14.26 15.37 -9.38
C VAL A 206 -13.97 14.54 -10.62
N GLY A 207 -12.93 14.93 -11.36
CA GLY A 207 -12.34 14.17 -12.44
C GLY A 207 -11.26 13.27 -11.88
N PHE A 208 -11.50 11.96 -11.86
CA PHE A 208 -10.41 10.99 -11.79
C PHE A 208 -9.61 11.14 -13.09
N GLN A 209 -8.52 11.89 -13.08
CA GLN A 209 -7.49 11.70 -14.09
C GLN A 209 -6.77 10.39 -13.72
N GLU A 210 -7.03 9.33 -14.47
CA GLU A 210 -6.12 8.20 -14.50
C GLU A 210 -4.76 8.70 -14.99
N ARG A 211 -3.89 9.04 -14.03
CA ARG A 211 -2.48 9.21 -14.33
C ARG A 211 -1.91 7.82 -14.54
N ILE A 212 -1.95 7.34 -15.78
CA ILE A 212 -1.11 6.22 -16.21
C ILE A 212 0.34 6.70 -15.99
N PRO A 213 1.14 6.06 -15.11
CA PRO A 213 2.55 6.43 -14.96
C PRO A 213 3.25 6.24 -16.30
N SER A 214 3.71 7.33 -16.88
CA SER A 214 4.46 7.36 -18.12
C SER A 214 5.91 6.94 -17.87
N SER A 215 6.13 5.67 -17.54
CA SER A 215 7.49 5.10 -17.52
C SER A 215 7.50 3.57 -17.59
N ILE A 216 7.02 3.02 -18.71
CA ILE A 216 7.64 1.80 -19.26
C ILE A 216 8.46 2.29 -20.45
N ILE A 217 9.65 2.82 -20.15
CA ILE A 217 10.62 3.15 -21.20
C ILE A 217 11.21 1.81 -21.65
N ASP A 218 10.51 1.17 -22.59
CA ASP A 218 11.09 0.11 -23.40
C ASP A 218 12.05 0.76 -24.40
N ARG A 219 13.29 1.01 -23.97
CA ARG A 219 14.37 1.41 -24.88
C ARG A 219 15.22 0.18 -25.13
N LYS A 220 15.00 -0.48 -26.27
CA LYS A 220 16.06 -1.21 -26.97
C LYS A 220 17.20 -0.25 -27.27
N CYS A 221 18.13 -0.10 -26.33
CA CYS A 221 19.40 0.57 -26.58
C CYS A 221 20.25 -0.38 -27.43
N LEU A 222 20.72 0.07 -28.60
CA LEU A 222 21.58 -0.73 -29.49
C LEU A 222 22.91 -1.14 -28.84
N MET A 223 23.37 -0.37 -27.85
CA MET A 223 24.44 -0.74 -26.93
C MET A 223 24.04 -0.35 -25.50
N PRO A 224 24.16 -1.24 -24.51
CA PRO A 224 23.92 -0.89 -23.13
C PRO A 224 24.95 0.14 -22.63
N PRO A 225 24.55 1.14 -21.83
CA PRO A 225 25.46 2.15 -21.30
C PRO A 225 26.38 1.56 -20.21
N GLY A 226 27.59 2.12 -20.09
CA GLY A 226 28.55 1.81 -19.04
C GLY A 226 29.76 0.99 -19.52
N VAL A 227 30.64 0.65 -18.57
CA VAL A 227 31.89 -0.08 -18.85
C VAL A 227 31.59 -1.42 -19.53
N ARG A 228 32.36 -1.75 -20.58
CA ARG A 228 32.27 -3.00 -21.31
C ARG A 228 33.48 -3.89 -21.01
N LEU A 229 33.21 -5.12 -20.61
CA LEU A 229 34.20 -6.17 -20.39
C LEU A 229 34.58 -6.88 -21.69
N GLY A 230 35.77 -7.50 -21.69
CA GLY A 230 36.19 -8.44 -22.72
C GLY A 230 35.47 -9.79 -22.60
N GLU A 231 35.73 -10.66 -23.56
CA GLU A 231 35.08 -11.98 -23.63
C GLU A 231 35.57 -12.92 -22.53
N ALA A 232 36.86 -12.83 -22.17
CA ALA A 232 37.44 -13.63 -21.08
C ALA A 232 36.79 -13.29 -19.74
N GLU A 233 36.65 -12.00 -19.41
CA GLU A 233 36.05 -11.53 -18.17
C GLU A 233 34.54 -11.82 -18.12
N ALA A 234 33.82 -11.64 -19.23
CA ALA A 234 32.41 -11.98 -19.32
C ALA A 234 32.17 -13.48 -19.08
N ASN A 235 33.07 -14.36 -19.56
CA ASN A 235 33.00 -15.79 -19.32
C ASN A 235 33.28 -16.16 -17.85
N ILE A 236 34.17 -15.43 -17.16
CA ILE A 236 34.39 -15.61 -15.72
C ILE A 236 33.11 -15.29 -14.93
N ILE A 237 32.42 -14.19 -15.26
CA ILE A 237 31.16 -13.82 -14.59
C ILE A 237 30.08 -14.87 -14.84
N LEU A 238 29.94 -15.32 -16.10
CA LEU A 238 28.99 -16.39 -16.44
C LEU A 238 29.23 -17.64 -15.59
N LEU A 239 30.49 -18.07 -15.46
CA LEU A 239 30.86 -19.24 -14.66
C LEU A 239 30.56 -19.03 -13.18
N ALA A 240 30.94 -17.88 -12.62
CA ALA A 240 30.65 -17.52 -11.23
C ALA A 240 29.14 -17.53 -10.92
N VAL A 241 28.32 -16.99 -11.83
CA VAL A 241 26.85 -17.00 -11.71
C VAL A 241 26.29 -18.41 -11.76
N GLN A 242 26.78 -19.26 -12.67
CA GLN A 242 26.36 -20.66 -12.76
C GLN A 242 26.64 -21.41 -11.45
N PHE A 243 27.87 -21.29 -10.93
CA PHE A 243 28.25 -21.90 -9.66
C PHE A 243 27.36 -21.41 -8.50
N ALA A 244 27.16 -20.09 -8.39
CA ALA A 244 26.28 -19.51 -7.37
C ALA A 244 24.85 -20.04 -7.44
N CYS A 245 24.26 -20.06 -8.64
CA CYS A 245 22.91 -20.54 -8.84
C CYS A 245 22.78 -22.04 -8.53
N ASP A 246 23.69 -22.87 -9.03
CA ASP A 246 23.65 -24.33 -8.81
C ASP A 246 23.84 -24.69 -7.34
N ALA A 247 24.70 -23.97 -6.62
CA ALA A 247 24.88 -24.13 -5.17
C ALA A 247 23.60 -23.77 -4.40
N LEU A 248 22.96 -22.63 -4.71
CA LEU A 248 21.72 -22.22 -4.07
C LEU A 248 20.57 -23.21 -4.33
N ILE A 249 20.47 -23.72 -5.57
CA ILE A 249 19.48 -24.75 -5.93
C ILE A 249 19.73 -26.03 -5.14
N SER A 250 20.99 -26.45 -5.03
CA SER A 250 21.38 -27.69 -4.33
C SER A 250 21.14 -27.61 -2.82
N CYS A 251 21.28 -26.42 -2.23
CA CYS A 251 21.10 -26.17 -0.81
C CYS A 251 19.65 -25.89 -0.39
N GLU A 252 18.66 -25.98 -1.28
CA GLU A 252 17.23 -25.69 -1.00
C GLU A 252 16.74 -26.32 0.32
N LYS A 253 16.87 -27.66 0.44
CA LYS A 253 16.36 -28.39 1.61
C LYS A 253 17.08 -28.03 2.90
N GLN A 254 18.39 -27.83 2.82
CA GLN A 254 19.21 -27.44 3.95
C GLN A 254 18.81 -26.04 4.45
N LEU A 255 18.68 -25.09 3.54
CA LEU A 255 18.27 -23.71 3.85
C LEU A 255 16.87 -23.64 4.41
N ASN A 256 15.91 -24.41 3.89
CA ASN A 256 14.56 -24.50 4.46
C ASN A 256 14.58 -25.10 5.88
N THR A 257 15.46 -26.07 6.13
CA THR A 257 15.63 -26.67 7.46
C THR A 257 16.17 -25.63 8.45
N ILE A 258 17.22 -24.90 8.08
CA ILE A 258 17.78 -23.80 8.88
C ILE A 258 16.72 -22.73 9.16
N ASP A 259 16.01 -22.30 8.11
CA ASP A 259 14.99 -21.25 8.19
C ASP A 259 13.78 -21.68 9.04
N SER A 260 13.44 -22.97 9.07
CA SER A 260 12.29 -23.47 9.84
C SER A 260 12.43 -23.33 11.36
N GLU A 261 13.65 -23.13 11.86
CA GLU A 261 13.89 -22.93 13.29
C GLU A 261 13.42 -21.56 13.80
N SER A 262 13.36 -20.54 12.93
CA SER A 262 13.06 -19.16 13.36
C SER A 262 12.29 -18.32 12.34
N GLY A 263 11.97 -18.89 11.19
CA GLY A 263 11.29 -18.26 10.08
C GLY A 263 10.24 -19.18 9.48
N SER A 264 9.87 -18.92 8.23
CA SER A 264 8.79 -19.63 7.55
C SER A 264 9.20 -20.95 6.90
N GLY A 265 10.46 -21.37 7.04
CA GLY A 265 10.98 -22.62 6.46
C GLY A 265 11.03 -22.64 4.93
N ASN A 266 11.17 -21.49 4.29
CA ASN A 266 11.05 -21.35 2.83
C ASN A 266 12.16 -20.51 2.18
N THR A 267 13.16 -20.07 2.94
CA THR A 267 14.32 -19.32 2.41
C THR A 267 15.04 -20.08 1.28
N GLY A 268 15.25 -21.39 1.42
CA GLY A 268 15.85 -22.21 0.37
C GLY A 268 15.02 -22.27 -0.90
N THR A 269 13.70 -22.43 -0.79
CA THR A 269 12.80 -22.44 -1.95
C THR A 269 12.80 -21.10 -2.67
N LYS A 270 12.75 -19.97 -1.93
CA LYS A 270 12.84 -18.63 -2.52
C LYS A 270 14.16 -18.41 -3.26
N MET A 271 15.29 -18.82 -2.68
CA MET A 271 16.60 -18.67 -3.32
C MET A 271 16.75 -19.56 -4.55
N LYS A 272 16.22 -20.79 -4.51
CA LYS A 272 16.15 -21.67 -5.67
C LYS A 272 15.32 -21.05 -6.81
N ASP A 273 14.15 -20.48 -6.51
CA ASP A 273 13.30 -19.85 -7.53
C ASP A 273 14.00 -18.66 -8.21
N GLY A 274 14.71 -17.84 -7.43
CA GLY A 274 15.58 -16.79 -7.94
C GLY A 274 16.71 -17.33 -8.82
N ALA A 275 17.47 -18.30 -8.33
CA ALA A 275 18.59 -18.92 -9.04
C ALA A 275 18.15 -19.59 -10.35
N GLN A 276 17.05 -20.33 -10.35
CA GLN A 276 16.47 -20.93 -11.55
C GLN A 276 16.05 -19.86 -12.57
N SER A 277 15.52 -18.73 -12.10
CA SER A 277 15.17 -17.62 -12.99
C SER A 277 16.41 -16.99 -13.63
N ILE A 278 17.50 -16.79 -12.88
CA ILE A 278 18.77 -16.27 -13.41
C ILE A 278 19.34 -17.22 -14.47
N LEU A 279 19.36 -18.52 -14.21
CA LEU A 279 19.81 -19.53 -15.17
C LEU A 279 18.93 -19.59 -16.42
N LEU A 280 17.62 -19.40 -16.26
CA LEU A 280 16.68 -19.36 -17.38
C LEU A 280 16.93 -18.13 -18.29
N GLU A 281 17.10 -16.94 -17.71
CA GLU A 281 17.40 -15.72 -18.46
C GLU A 281 18.79 -15.79 -19.13
N THR A 282 19.75 -16.45 -18.49
CA THR A 282 21.04 -16.79 -19.10
C THR A 282 20.87 -17.67 -20.35
N LYS A 283 20.06 -18.74 -20.26
CA LYS A 283 19.77 -19.64 -21.40
C LYS A 283 19.03 -18.93 -22.54
N LYS A 284 18.15 -17.98 -22.21
CA LYS A 284 17.43 -17.15 -23.20
C LYS A 284 18.30 -16.06 -23.82
N LYS A 285 19.54 -15.87 -23.35
CA LYS A 285 20.45 -14.79 -23.76
C LYS A 285 19.88 -13.39 -23.54
N THR A 286 18.98 -13.23 -22.57
CA THR A 286 18.42 -11.93 -22.16
C THR A 286 19.33 -11.22 -21.16
N LEU A 287 20.13 -11.98 -20.41
CA LEU A 287 21.09 -11.48 -19.46
C LEU A 287 22.45 -11.25 -20.13
N THR A 288 23.02 -10.06 -19.95
CA THR A 288 24.33 -9.69 -20.51
C THR A 288 25.42 -9.76 -19.45
N PHE A 289 26.54 -10.40 -19.78
CA PHE A 289 27.72 -10.49 -18.90
C PHE A 289 28.83 -9.50 -19.28
N HIS A 290 28.67 -8.78 -20.39
CA HIS A 290 29.67 -7.83 -20.88
C HIS A 290 29.54 -6.44 -20.22
N TYR A 291 28.40 -6.13 -19.61
CA TYR A 291 28.11 -4.82 -19.07
C TYR A 291 27.67 -4.95 -17.61
N PRO A 292 28.59 -4.84 -16.62
CA PRO A 292 28.30 -5.06 -15.20
C PRO A 292 27.12 -4.23 -14.68
N LYS A 293 27.00 -2.97 -15.11
CA LYS A 293 25.85 -2.12 -14.76
C LYS A 293 24.52 -2.79 -15.12
N VAL A 294 24.35 -3.18 -16.38
CA VAL A 294 23.09 -3.79 -16.88
C VAL A 294 22.89 -5.20 -16.34
N PHE A 295 23.98 -5.94 -16.13
CA PHE A 295 23.97 -7.23 -15.47
C PHE A 295 23.34 -7.14 -14.07
N PHE A 296 23.83 -6.21 -13.24
CA PHE A 296 23.32 -6.02 -11.88
C PHE A 296 21.90 -5.42 -11.86
N GLU A 297 21.54 -4.51 -12.77
CA GLU A 297 20.14 -4.05 -12.92
C GLU A 297 19.21 -5.23 -13.21
N SER A 298 19.64 -6.16 -14.08
CA SER A 298 18.88 -7.36 -14.41
C SER A 298 18.73 -8.30 -13.21
N LEU A 299 19.82 -8.52 -12.45
CA LEU A 299 19.76 -9.30 -11.22
C LEU A 299 18.87 -8.66 -10.15
N SER A 300 18.88 -7.32 -10.03
CA SER A 300 18.01 -6.59 -9.12
C SER A 300 16.53 -6.85 -9.42
N ILE A 301 16.14 -6.71 -10.71
CA ILE A 301 14.76 -6.96 -11.16
C ILE A 301 14.37 -8.43 -10.94
N ILE A 302 15.28 -9.38 -11.19
CA ILE A 302 15.01 -10.80 -10.96
C ILE A 302 14.84 -11.07 -9.46
N ALA A 303 15.71 -10.53 -8.61
CA ALA A 303 15.63 -10.69 -7.17
C ALA A 303 14.30 -10.18 -6.61
N GLU A 304 13.88 -8.96 -7.00
CA GLU A 304 12.61 -8.36 -6.56
C GLU A 304 11.40 -9.21 -7.00
N LYS A 305 11.40 -9.71 -8.23
CA LYS A 305 10.25 -10.44 -8.80
C LYS A 305 10.18 -11.92 -8.41
N ARG A 306 11.32 -12.54 -8.09
CA ARG A 306 11.42 -14.01 -7.98
C ARG A 306 11.86 -14.48 -6.60
N ILE A 307 12.63 -13.67 -5.87
CA ILE A 307 13.01 -13.97 -4.48
C ILE A 307 11.97 -13.27 -3.59
N CYS A 308 10.89 -13.97 -3.23
CA CYS A 308 9.79 -13.33 -2.51
C CYS A 308 10.17 -12.85 -1.09
N GLY A 309 9.57 -11.74 -0.64
CA GLY A 309 9.70 -11.21 0.72
C GLY A 309 10.94 -10.34 0.94
N THR A 310 11.27 -10.09 2.21
CA THR A 310 12.36 -9.17 2.59
C THR A 310 13.70 -9.54 1.98
N LEU A 311 14.01 -10.84 1.85
CA LEU A 311 15.29 -11.29 1.32
C LEU A 311 15.50 -10.85 -0.14
N GLY A 312 14.48 -10.92 -1.00
CA GLY A 312 14.61 -10.45 -2.38
C GLY A 312 14.70 -8.95 -2.51
N LEU A 313 14.03 -8.20 -1.62
CA LEU A 313 14.21 -6.75 -1.53
C LEU A 313 15.66 -6.41 -1.16
N LEU A 314 16.25 -7.10 -0.18
CA LEU A 314 17.63 -6.88 0.23
C LEU A 314 18.63 -7.21 -0.88
N TYR A 315 18.43 -8.31 -1.62
CA TYR A 315 19.25 -8.63 -2.80
C TYR A 315 19.03 -7.63 -3.95
N SER A 316 17.81 -7.17 -4.18
CA SER A 316 17.52 -6.13 -5.18
C SER A 316 18.27 -4.84 -4.84
N ILE A 317 18.24 -4.39 -3.58
CA ILE A 317 19.01 -3.23 -3.11
C ILE A 317 20.52 -3.45 -3.31
N LEU A 318 21.03 -4.62 -2.93
CA LEU A 318 22.46 -4.95 -3.07
C LEU A 318 22.92 -4.88 -4.54
N PHE A 319 22.15 -5.47 -5.46
CA PHE A 319 22.46 -5.47 -6.88
C PHE A 319 22.25 -4.08 -7.51
N GLU A 320 21.20 -3.36 -7.15
CA GLU A 320 20.96 -2.00 -7.65
C GLU A 320 22.07 -1.04 -7.19
N ALA A 321 22.56 -1.18 -5.95
CA ALA A 321 23.71 -0.43 -5.47
C ALA A 321 24.98 -0.76 -6.27
N ALA A 322 25.18 -2.02 -6.64
CA ALA A 322 26.33 -2.44 -7.45
C ALA A 322 26.22 -1.85 -8.87
N ALA A 323 25.04 -1.93 -9.48
CA ALA A 323 24.76 -1.30 -10.77
C ALA A 323 25.04 0.22 -10.74
N ASN A 324 24.63 0.90 -9.67
CA ASN A 324 24.89 2.32 -9.47
C ASN A 324 26.37 2.64 -9.26
N CYS A 325 27.15 1.77 -8.61
CA CYS A 325 28.60 1.91 -8.53
C CYS A 325 29.22 1.85 -9.94
N PHE A 326 28.87 0.84 -10.74
CA PHE A 326 29.36 0.70 -12.12
C PHE A 326 28.89 1.84 -13.05
N ARG A 327 27.70 2.40 -12.81
CA ARG A 327 27.17 3.56 -13.55
C ARG A 327 28.03 4.81 -13.41
N LYS A 328 28.73 4.98 -12.27
CA LYS A 328 29.59 6.16 -12.01
C LYS A 328 30.94 6.06 -12.74
N LEU A 329 31.31 4.89 -13.24
CA LEU A 329 32.60 4.68 -13.89
C LEU A 329 32.56 5.16 -15.36
N PRO A 330 33.63 5.81 -15.86
CA PRO A 330 33.71 6.19 -17.27
C PRO A 330 33.79 4.95 -18.15
N GLU A 331 33.27 5.01 -19.38
CA GLU A 331 33.25 3.86 -20.30
C GLU A 331 34.65 3.32 -20.64
N SER A 332 35.68 4.17 -20.55
CA SER A 332 37.10 3.81 -20.74
C SER A 332 37.76 3.15 -19.52
N HIS A 333 37.05 2.98 -18.41
CA HIS A 333 37.59 2.42 -17.17
C HIS A 333 37.99 0.95 -17.35
N PHE A 334 39.21 0.60 -16.92
CA PHE A 334 39.67 -0.78 -16.89
C PHE A 334 39.19 -1.47 -15.60
N VAL A 335 38.37 -2.51 -15.72
CA VAL A 335 37.78 -3.19 -14.56
C VAL A 335 38.79 -4.15 -13.93
N THR A 336 39.22 -3.84 -12.72
CA THR A 336 40.11 -4.69 -11.91
C THR A 336 39.35 -5.39 -10.79
N VAL A 337 39.99 -6.32 -10.08
CA VAL A 337 39.44 -6.92 -8.84
C VAL A 337 39.08 -5.85 -7.81
N TYR A 338 39.92 -4.81 -7.67
CA TYR A 338 39.62 -3.66 -6.82
C TYR A 338 38.32 -2.94 -7.22
N THR A 339 37.97 -2.91 -8.51
CA THR A 339 36.72 -2.30 -8.99
C THR A 339 35.50 -3.10 -8.51
N TRP A 340 35.54 -4.43 -8.66
CA TRP A 340 34.48 -5.33 -8.16
C TRP A 340 34.34 -5.24 -6.64
N PHE A 341 35.47 -5.27 -5.95
CA PHE A 341 35.54 -5.16 -4.50
C PHE A 341 34.94 -3.85 -4.00
N LYS A 342 35.35 -2.71 -4.59
CA LYS A 342 34.81 -1.39 -4.25
C LYS A 342 33.29 -1.35 -4.43
N CYS A 343 32.78 -1.89 -5.54
CA CYS A 343 31.34 -1.92 -5.76
C CYS A 343 30.60 -2.84 -4.79
N LEU A 344 31.18 -3.99 -4.41
CA LEU A 344 30.61 -4.84 -3.37
C LEU A 344 30.58 -4.13 -2.01
N SER A 345 31.65 -3.42 -1.64
CA SER A 345 31.72 -2.64 -0.40
C SER A 345 30.70 -1.51 -0.38
N GLU A 346 30.60 -0.70 -1.45
CA GLU A 346 29.58 0.35 -1.58
C GLU A 346 28.16 -0.24 -1.49
N SER A 347 27.92 -1.41 -2.11
CA SER A 347 26.64 -2.11 -1.99
C SER A 347 26.34 -2.56 -0.55
N CYS A 348 27.34 -3.03 0.20
CA CYS A 348 27.18 -3.40 1.60
C CYS A 348 26.82 -2.17 2.46
N ASP A 349 27.43 -1.01 2.19
CA ASP A 349 27.13 0.24 2.92
C ASP A 349 25.71 0.75 2.64
N VAL A 350 25.23 0.61 1.40
CA VAL A 350 23.83 0.90 1.06
C VAL A 350 22.89 -0.06 1.77
N LEU A 351 23.20 -1.36 1.75
CA LEU A 351 22.41 -2.38 2.45
C LEU A 351 22.33 -2.11 3.95
N LYS A 352 23.46 -1.73 4.57
CA LYS A 352 23.56 -1.30 5.97
C LYS A 352 22.61 -0.14 6.26
N SER A 353 22.67 0.90 5.43
CA SER A 353 21.89 2.14 5.58
C SER A 353 20.39 1.90 5.42
N CYS A 354 20.00 1.11 4.42
CA CYS A 354 18.59 0.74 4.18
C CYS A 354 18.04 -0.18 5.27
N GLY A 355 18.84 -1.18 5.69
CA GLY A 355 18.45 -2.13 6.71
C GLY A 355 18.53 -1.60 8.14
N LYS A 356 19.23 -0.48 8.36
CA LYS A 356 19.59 0.05 9.69
C LYS A 356 20.21 -1.03 10.59
N VAL A 357 21.12 -1.81 10.01
CA VAL A 357 21.81 -2.92 10.67
C VAL A 357 23.27 -2.57 10.93
N ASP A 358 23.86 -3.19 11.95
CA ASP A 358 25.30 -3.17 12.20
C ASP A 358 25.86 -4.59 12.22
N PHE A 359 27.17 -4.71 12.08
CA PHE A 359 27.84 -6.01 12.24
C PHE A 359 27.59 -6.57 13.65
N GLY A 360 27.23 -7.84 13.74
CA GLY A 360 26.86 -8.53 14.97
C GLY A 360 25.35 -8.64 15.20
N TYR A 361 24.51 -8.05 14.32
CA TYR A 361 23.05 -8.14 14.46
C TYR A 361 22.48 -9.50 14.03
N GLY A 362 23.31 -10.37 13.43
CA GLY A 362 22.90 -11.74 13.10
C GLY A 362 22.03 -11.81 11.85
N THR A 363 22.46 -11.16 10.78
CA THR A 363 21.73 -11.02 9.51
C THR A 363 22.61 -11.38 8.31
N MET A 364 22.07 -11.30 7.09
CA MET A 364 22.87 -11.43 5.86
C MET A 364 23.98 -10.38 5.70
N TYR A 365 23.92 -9.27 6.43
CA TYR A 365 24.94 -8.22 6.39
C TYR A 365 26.26 -8.67 7.03
N ASP A 366 26.20 -9.48 8.10
CA ASP A 366 27.35 -9.94 8.86
C ASP A 366 28.42 -10.65 8.00
N PRO A 367 28.08 -11.69 7.20
CA PRO A 367 29.04 -12.33 6.30
C PRO A 367 29.51 -11.42 5.15
N LEU A 368 28.65 -10.54 4.63
CA LEU A 368 29.02 -9.58 3.59
C LEU A 368 30.09 -8.60 4.08
N TYR A 369 29.86 -8.01 5.25
CA TYR A 369 30.79 -7.10 5.90
C TYR A 369 32.12 -7.79 6.22
N ALA A 370 32.07 -8.98 6.84
CA ALA A 370 33.28 -9.74 7.18
C ALA A 370 34.11 -10.11 5.94
N CYS A 371 33.44 -10.49 4.85
CA CYS A 371 34.10 -10.74 3.58
C CYS A 371 34.83 -9.49 3.08
N CYS A 372 34.13 -8.35 3.08
CA CYS A 372 34.68 -7.12 2.52
C CYS A 372 35.85 -6.59 3.38
N ALA A 373 35.70 -6.55 4.69
CA ALA A 373 36.72 -6.06 5.61
C ALA A 373 37.99 -6.91 5.55
N THR A 374 37.86 -8.24 5.53
CA THR A 374 39.02 -9.15 5.48
C THR A 374 39.72 -9.12 4.13
N MET A 375 38.96 -9.00 3.03
CA MET A 375 39.54 -8.87 1.70
C MET A 375 40.30 -7.55 1.54
N ALA A 376 39.80 -6.44 2.10
CA ALA A 376 40.53 -5.18 2.11
C ALA A 376 41.88 -5.31 2.83
N ASP A 377 41.88 -5.86 4.05
CA ASP A 377 43.09 -6.06 4.84
C ASP A 377 44.10 -6.98 4.13
N ALA A 378 43.63 -8.07 3.50
CA ALA A 378 44.50 -8.97 2.75
C ALA A 378 45.16 -8.28 1.54
N LEU A 379 44.40 -7.47 0.79
CA LEU A 379 44.94 -6.70 -0.34
C LEU A 379 45.96 -5.64 0.11
N GLU A 380 45.71 -4.96 1.23
CA GLU A 380 46.67 -4.01 1.82
C GLU A 380 47.96 -4.70 2.27
N ASN A 381 47.87 -5.94 2.75
CA ASN A 381 48.99 -6.77 3.16
C ASN A 381 49.70 -7.50 1.99
N GLY A 382 49.35 -7.18 0.73
CA GLY A 382 50.06 -7.66 -0.45
C GLY A 382 49.75 -9.10 -0.88
N TYR A 383 48.63 -9.65 -0.41
CA TYR A 383 48.12 -10.94 -0.89
C TYR A 383 47.72 -10.80 -2.36
N ASN A 384 47.84 -11.89 -3.13
CA ASN A 384 47.31 -11.87 -4.49
C ASN A 384 45.77 -11.85 -4.48
N ASP A 385 45.16 -11.39 -5.58
CA ASP A 385 43.71 -11.18 -5.69
C ASP A 385 42.87 -12.40 -5.28
N LEU A 386 43.32 -13.61 -5.65
CA LEU A 386 42.61 -14.85 -5.37
C LEU A 386 42.73 -15.26 -3.90
N GLU A 387 43.93 -15.13 -3.31
CA GLU A 387 44.16 -15.37 -1.89
C GLU A 387 43.41 -14.38 -1.00
N ALA A 388 43.37 -13.10 -1.39
CA ALA A 388 42.61 -12.08 -0.69
C ALA A 388 41.10 -12.39 -0.72
N PHE A 389 40.56 -12.77 -1.89
CA PHE A 389 39.16 -13.17 -1.98
C PHE A 389 38.87 -14.44 -1.16
N GLY A 390 39.75 -15.44 -1.21
CA GLY A 390 39.62 -16.68 -0.41
C GLY A 390 39.64 -16.44 1.10
N SER A 391 40.44 -15.46 1.56
CA SER A 391 40.46 -15.02 2.96
C SER A 391 39.14 -14.35 3.35
N GLY A 392 38.60 -13.49 2.48
CA GLY A 392 37.27 -12.90 2.63
C GLY A 392 36.16 -13.96 2.73
N VAL A 393 36.16 -14.98 1.87
CA VAL A 393 35.16 -16.05 1.92
C VAL A 393 35.22 -16.81 3.24
N SER A 394 36.41 -17.12 3.74
CA SER A 394 36.59 -17.80 5.03
C SER A 394 36.06 -16.96 6.19
N ALA A 395 36.29 -15.64 6.16
CA ALA A 395 35.74 -14.72 7.15
C ALA A 395 34.20 -14.61 7.08
N ALA A 396 33.63 -14.64 5.88
CA ALA A 396 32.17 -14.66 5.69
C ALA A 396 31.55 -15.91 6.32
N GLU A 397 32.16 -17.08 6.13
CA GLU A 397 31.72 -18.34 6.73
C GLU A 397 31.75 -18.29 8.25
N GLU A 398 32.85 -17.78 8.82
CA GLU A 398 32.97 -17.62 10.27
C GLU A 398 31.92 -16.65 10.83
N ALA A 399 31.73 -15.49 10.19
CA ALA A 399 30.73 -14.50 10.58
C ALA A 399 29.30 -15.05 10.50
N SER A 400 29.00 -15.83 9.46
CA SER A 400 27.71 -16.51 9.34
C SER A 400 27.47 -17.48 10.49
N GLN A 401 28.46 -18.29 10.89
CA GLN A 401 28.32 -19.17 12.06
C GLN A 401 28.09 -18.39 13.36
N LYS A 402 28.70 -17.21 13.51
CA LYS A 402 28.52 -16.34 14.69
C LYS A 402 27.12 -15.73 14.79
N THR A 403 26.32 -15.73 13.73
CA THR A 403 24.91 -15.30 13.79
C THR A 403 24.01 -16.27 14.57
N ARG A 404 24.51 -17.48 14.88
CA ARG A 404 23.77 -18.46 15.68
C ARG A 404 23.53 -17.97 17.10
N HIS A 405 22.26 -17.75 17.42
CA HIS A 405 21.84 -17.45 18.79
C HIS A 405 22.07 -18.66 19.71
N PRO A 406 22.46 -18.48 21.00
CA PRO A 406 22.74 -19.60 21.91
C PRO A 406 21.58 -20.59 22.10
N SER A 407 20.34 -20.14 21.91
CA SER A 407 19.14 -20.98 22.01
C SER A 407 18.76 -21.70 20.71
N LYS A 408 19.56 -21.54 19.64
CA LYS A 408 19.26 -22.07 18.30
C LYS A 408 20.33 -23.06 17.87
N LYS A 409 19.91 -24.04 17.08
CA LYS A 409 20.76 -25.06 16.48
C LYS A 409 21.54 -24.50 15.29
N TYR A 410 20.91 -23.65 14.48
CA TYR A 410 21.45 -23.16 13.22
C TYR A 410 21.73 -21.64 13.24
N PRO A 411 22.67 -21.16 12.40
CA PRO A 411 22.86 -19.73 12.15
C PRO A 411 21.66 -19.11 11.41
N ASP A 412 21.68 -17.79 11.25
CA ASP A 412 20.70 -17.08 10.44
C ASP A 412 20.67 -17.61 9.00
N SER A 413 19.46 -17.85 8.48
CA SER A 413 19.27 -18.44 7.15
C SER A 413 19.76 -17.49 6.07
N GLY A 414 19.53 -16.18 6.20
CA GLY A 414 20.02 -15.15 5.27
C GLY A 414 21.54 -15.05 5.25
N ALA A 415 22.18 -15.08 6.42
CA ALA A 415 23.64 -15.14 6.55
C ALA A 415 24.22 -16.41 5.92
N HIS A 416 23.53 -17.55 6.07
CA HIS A 416 24.00 -18.79 5.47
C HIS A 416 23.87 -18.79 3.93
N VAL A 417 22.79 -18.20 3.38
CA VAL A 417 22.64 -17.99 1.94
C VAL A 417 23.83 -17.23 1.37
N VAL A 418 24.28 -16.15 2.05
CA VAL A 418 25.42 -15.36 1.60
C VAL A 418 26.68 -16.21 1.46
N THR A 419 26.96 -17.04 2.46
CA THR A 419 28.15 -17.91 2.43
C THR A 419 28.12 -18.91 1.28
N ILE A 420 26.95 -19.47 0.97
CA ILE A 420 26.79 -20.45 -0.12
C ILE A 420 27.18 -19.82 -1.46
N TRP A 421 26.61 -18.66 -1.80
CA TRP A 421 26.89 -18.08 -3.11
C TRP A 421 28.28 -17.44 -3.18
N ILE A 422 28.80 -16.81 -2.11
CA ILE A 422 30.17 -16.25 -2.13
C ILE A 422 31.19 -17.37 -2.30
N ARG A 423 31.06 -18.48 -1.57
CA ARG A 423 31.94 -19.65 -1.74
C ARG A 423 31.86 -20.21 -3.15
N ALA A 424 30.65 -20.35 -3.69
CA ALA A 424 30.46 -20.87 -5.04
C ALA A 424 31.07 -19.95 -6.11
N VAL A 425 30.92 -18.63 -5.97
CA VAL A 425 31.59 -17.63 -6.84
C VAL A 425 33.10 -17.79 -6.77
N TYR A 426 33.67 -17.91 -5.56
CA TYR A 426 35.11 -18.12 -5.38
C TYR A 426 35.62 -19.38 -6.07
N GLU A 427 34.96 -20.53 -5.88
CA GLU A 427 35.36 -21.77 -6.54
C GLU A 427 35.24 -21.69 -8.07
N GLY A 428 34.19 -21.01 -8.58
CA GLY A 428 34.03 -20.77 -10.02
C GLY A 428 35.16 -19.94 -10.61
N ILE A 429 35.57 -18.86 -9.93
CA ILE A 429 36.69 -18.01 -10.36
C ILE A 429 38.02 -18.78 -10.26
N LYS A 430 38.25 -19.47 -9.14
CA LYS A 430 39.46 -20.29 -8.92
C LYS A 430 39.64 -21.35 -10.00
N MET A 431 38.57 -22.01 -10.43
CA MET A 431 38.62 -23.02 -11.49
C MET A 431 39.13 -22.44 -12.83
N ARG A 432 38.85 -21.16 -13.10
CA ARG A 432 39.26 -20.51 -14.34
C ARG A 432 40.65 -19.87 -14.24
N CYS A 433 41.01 -19.31 -13.09
CA CYS A 433 42.26 -18.58 -12.88
C CYS A 433 43.40 -19.46 -12.33
N GLY A 434 43.14 -20.67 -11.82
CA GLY A 434 44.15 -21.55 -11.23
C GLY A 434 44.82 -22.54 -12.20
N ASN A 435 44.52 -22.45 -13.50
CA ASN A 435 45.13 -23.28 -14.55
C ASN A 435 46.11 -22.49 -15.45
N ASP A 436 46.32 -21.21 -15.15
CA ASP A 436 47.35 -20.34 -15.73
C ASP A 436 48.34 -19.97 -14.61
#